data_AF-A0A958B7I8-F1
#
_entry.id   AF-A0A958B7I8-F1
#
_cell.length_a   1.000
_cell.length_b   1.000
_cell.length_c   1.000
_cell.angle_alpha   90.00
_cell.angle_beta   90.00
_cell.angle_gamma   90.00
#
_symmetry.space_group_name_H-M   'P 1'
#
loop_
_entity.id
_entity.type
_entity.pdbx_description
1 polymer ?
#
loop_
_entity_poly.entity_id
_entity_poly.type
_entity_poly.pdbx_seq_one_letter_code
_entity_poly.pdbx_strand_id
1 'polypeptide(L)'
;MLNPSDFASVQYGRKMSALVEHFNGVSPDDLRKFSTFLQKLADLRESEGALSPQQLNVIMQNLRTKELTSLAVHKGGIMVEFTGGGFEYERFLLREDGRMPNSRYEAKKG
;
A
#
# COMPACT_ATOMS: atom_id res chain seq x y z
N MET A 1 36.69 -19.95 -7.16
CA MET A 1 35.83 -19.94 -5.96
C MET A 1 34.87 -18.77 -6.14
N LEU A 2 33.56 -19.02 -6.26
CA LEU A 2 32.55 -17.96 -6.33
C LEU A 2 32.46 -17.30 -4.94
N ASN A 3 32.59 -15.97 -4.87
CA ASN A 3 32.49 -15.29 -3.59
C ASN A 3 31.06 -15.44 -3.04
N PRO A 4 30.87 -15.65 -1.72
CA PRO A 4 29.54 -15.71 -1.11
C PRO A 4 28.67 -14.47 -1.41
N SER A 5 29.29 -13.32 -1.67
CA SER A 5 28.63 -12.09 -2.14
C SER A 5 27.90 -12.25 -3.47
N ASP A 6 28.40 -13.13 -4.34
CA ASP A 6 27.85 -13.35 -5.68
C ASP A 6 26.63 -14.27 -5.59
N PHE A 7 26.65 -15.26 -4.69
CA PHE A 7 25.52 -16.16 -4.52
C PHE A 7 24.29 -15.45 -3.93
N ALA A 8 24.47 -14.66 -2.86
CA ALA A 8 23.36 -13.91 -2.26
C ALA A 8 22.75 -12.90 -3.23
N SER A 9 23.59 -12.17 -3.97
CA SER A 9 23.17 -11.23 -5.01
C SER A 9 22.42 -11.93 -6.14
N VAL A 10 22.85 -13.11 -6.57
CA VAL A 10 22.16 -13.92 -7.58
C VAL A 10 20.80 -14.40 -7.08
N GLN A 11 20.69 -14.86 -5.83
CA GLN A 11 19.40 -15.28 -5.25
C GLN A 11 18.44 -14.09 -5.12
N TYR A 12 18.94 -12.92 -4.71
CA TYR A 12 18.16 -11.69 -4.69
C TYR A 12 17.67 -11.32 -6.09
N GLY A 13 18.56 -11.33 -7.09
CA GLY A 13 18.22 -11.05 -8.48
C GLY A 13 17.09 -11.97 -8.98
N ARG A 14 17.20 -13.28 -8.75
CA ARG A 14 16.16 -14.26 -9.13
C ARG A 14 14.82 -13.97 -8.47
N LYS A 15 14.82 -13.67 -7.17
CA LYS A 15 13.61 -13.32 -6.42
C LYS A 15 12.95 -12.05 -6.98
N MET A 16 13.74 -11.02 -7.25
CA MET A 16 13.22 -9.75 -7.76
C MET A 16 12.71 -9.89 -9.21
N SER A 17 13.41 -10.63 -10.07
CA SER A 17 12.95 -10.92 -11.43
C SER A 17 11.59 -11.61 -11.43
N ALA A 18 11.41 -12.66 -10.62
CA ALA A 18 10.14 -13.38 -10.52
C ALA A 18 8.99 -12.47 -10.02
N LEU A 19 9.28 -11.54 -9.10
CA LEU A 19 8.28 -10.56 -8.65
C LEU A 19 7.91 -9.57 -9.77
N VAL A 20 8.92 -9.07 -10.50
CA VAL A 20 8.70 -8.07 -11.56
C VAL A 20 7.92 -8.64 -12.73
N GLU A 21 8.10 -9.92 -13.04
CA GLU A 21 7.34 -10.61 -14.10
C GLU A 21 5.82 -10.55 -13.89
N HIS A 22 5.35 -10.52 -12.64
CA HIS A 22 3.92 -10.37 -12.32
C HIS A 22 3.35 -8.99 -12.64
N PHE A 23 4.20 -7.99 -12.87
CA PHE A 23 3.77 -6.64 -13.25
C PHE A 23 3.67 -6.44 -14.76
N ASN A 24 4.00 -7.47 -15.55
CA ASN A 24 3.84 -7.42 -17.00
C ASN A 24 2.37 -7.21 -17.38
N GLY A 25 2.12 -6.20 -18.22
CA GLY A 25 0.78 -5.86 -18.69
C GLY A 25 -0.04 -4.98 -17.72
N VAL A 26 0.52 -4.64 -16.56
CA VAL A 26 -0.07 -3.62 -15.67
C VAL A 26 0.13 -2.23 -16.30
N SER A 27 -0.89 -1.37 -16.23
CA SER A 27 -0.81 -0.04 -16.83
C SER A 27 0.22 0.85 -16.09
N PRO A 28 0.82 1.86 -16.75
CA PRO A 28 1.74 2.78 -16.08
C PRO A 28 1.12 3.52 -14.88
N ASP A 29 -0.18 3.78 -14.93
CA ASP A 29 -0.92 4.43 -13.84
C ASP A 29 -1.06 3.50 -12.63
N ASP A 30 -1.48 2.25 -12.86
CA ASP A 30 -1.59 1.25 -11.80
C ASP A 30 -0.22 0.92 -11.18
N LEU A 31 0.85 0.87 -11.99
CA LEU A 31 2.23 0.73 -11.49
C LEU A 31 2.63 1.89 -10.59
N ARG A 32 2.28 3.12 -10.96
CA ARG A 32 2.56 4.31 -10.14
C ARG A 32 1.83 4.25 -8.81
N LYS A 33 0.53 3.94 -8.83
CA LYS A 33 -0.28 3.77 -7.62
C LYS A 33 0.26 2.67 -6.71
N PHE A 34 0.65 1.54 -7.29
CA PHE A 34 1.25 0.44 -6.55
C PHE A 34 2.61 0.81 -5.95
N SER A 35 3.45 1.54 -6.69
CA SER A 35 4.72 2.08 -6.19
C SER A 35 4.49 3.01 -4.98
N THR A 36 3.53 3.94 -5.08
CA THR A 36 3.15 4.80 -3.95
C THR A 36 2.68 3.97 -2.76
N PHE A 37 1.84 2.95 -2.97
CA PHE A 37 1.43 2.04 -1.91
C PHE A 37 2.63 1.34 -1.24
N LEU A 38 3.58 0.82 -2.02
CA LEU A 38 4.77 0.16 -1.47
C LEU A 38 5.62 1.12 -0.63
N GLN A 39 5.76 2.37 -1.05
CA GLN A 39 6.44 3.40 -0.26
C GLN A 39 5.72 3.62 1.08
N LYS A 40 4.40 3.82 1.07
CA LYS A 40 3.62 4.00 2.30
C LYS A 40 3.63 2.78 3.20
N LEU A 41 3.69 1.58 2.62
CA LEU A 41 3.83 0.34 3.37
C LEU A 41 5.21 0.24 4.03
N ALA A 42 6.28 0.69 3.36
CA ALA A 42 7.62 0.77 3.97
C ALA A 42 7.62 1.74 5.16
N ASP A 43 7.09 2.95 4.99
CA ASP A 43 6.95 3.95 6.06
C ASP A 43 6.13 3.39 7.25
N LEU A 44 5.05 2.64 6.98
CA LEU A 44 4.25 1.98 8.01
C LEU A 44 5.07 0.92 8.76
N ARG A 45 5.91 0.14 8.06
CA ARG A 45 6.75 -0.88 8.69
C ARG A 45 7.84 -0.28 9.56
N GLU A 46 8.41 0.86 9.18
CA GLU A 46 9.38 1.60 10.00
C GLU A 46 8.75 2.10 11.31
N SER A 47 7.45 2.38 11.31
CA SER A 47 6.68 2.71 12.52
C SER A 47 6.11 1.50 13.26
N GLU A 48 6.67 0.30 13.03
CA GLU A 48 6.25 -0.98 13.59
C GLU A 48 4.78 -1.37 13.30
N GLY A 49 4.16 -0.71 12.32
CA GLY A 49 2.82 -1.00 11.86
C GLY A 49 2.73 -2.24 10.97
N ALA A 50 1.54 -2.81 10.90
CA ALA A 50 1.23 -3.93 10.03
C ALA A 50 -0.19 -3.80 9.46
N LEU A 51 -0.37 -4.24 8.22
CA LEU A 51 -1.69 -4.42 7.65
C LEU A 51 -2.15 -5.87 7.84
N SER A 52 -3.37 -6.05 8.33
CA SER A 52 -4.08 -7.33 8.20
C SER A 52 -4.43 -7.61 6.73
N PRO A 53 -4.70 -8.87 6.36
CA PRO A 53 -5.17 -9.20 5.01
C PRO A 53 -6.45 -8.44 4.61
N GLN A 54 -7.36 -8.22 5.57
CA GLN A 54 -8.61 -7.48 5.34
C GLN A 54 -8.33 -6.00 5.08
N GLN A 55 -7.42 -5.39 5.85
CA GLN A 55 -7.00 -4.01 5.64
C GLN A 55 -6.35 -3.83 4.27
N LEU A 56 -5.46 -4.75 3.90
CA LEU A 56 -4.81 -4.76 2.59
C LEU A 56 -5.83 -4.81 1.46
N ASN A 57 -6.83 -5.69 1.54
CA ASN A 57 -7.87 -5.81 0.52
C ASN A 57 -8.67 -4.53 0.33
N VAL A 58 -9.05 -3.84 1.42
CA VAL A 58 -9.79 -2.57 1.32
C VAL A 58 -8.94 -1.47 0.68
N ILE A 59 -7.65 -1.40 1.02
CA ILE A 59 -6.73 -0.44 0.41
C ILE A 59 -6.59 -0.71 -1.10
N MET A 60 -6.37 -1.97 -1.49
CA MET A 60 -6.23 -2.37 -2.90
C MET A 60 -7.48 -2.07 -3.73
N GLN A 61 -8.68 -2.26 -3.16
CA GLN A 61 -9.93 -1.92 -3.85
C GLN A 61 -10.06 -0.42 -4.11
N ASN A 62 -9.61 0.44 -3.19
CA ASN A 62 -9.68 1.89 -3.34
C ASN A 62 -8.64 2.43 -4.33
N LEU A 63 -7.46 1.80 -4.43
CA LEU A 63 -6.43 2.18 -5.42
C LEU A 63 -6.92 2.10 -6.87
N ARG A 64 -8.00 1.35 -7.17
CA ARG A 64 -8.59 1.31 -8.52
C ARG A 64 -9.02 2.68 -9.02
N THR A 65 -9.54 3.54 -8.14
CA THR A 65 -10.14 4.83 -8.52
C THR A 65 -9.51 6.04 -7.83
N LYS A 66 -8.61 5.80 -6.88
CA LYS A 66 -8.01 6.80 -6.01
C LYS A 66 -6.50 6.60 -5.89
N GLU A 67 -5.81 7.60 -5.37
CA GLU A 67 -4.39 7.53 -5.03
C GLU A 67 -4.22 7.55 -3.52
N LEU A 68 -3.39 6.65 -2.97
CA LEU A 68 -3.08 6.62 -1.55
C LEU A 68 -2.08 7.72 -1.20
N THR A 69 -2.40 8.58 -0.24
CA THR A 69 -1.52 9.67 0.22
C THR A 69 -0.92 9.43 1.60
N SER A 70 -1.64 8.72 2.47
CA SER A 70 -1.20 8.44 3.85
C SER A 70 -1.61 7.06 4.34
N LEU A 71 -0.72 6.44 5.11
CA LEU A 71 -0.93 5.18 5.82
C LEU A 71 -0.21 5.25 7.16
N ALA A 72 -0.95 5.31 8.27
CA ALA A 72 -0.36 5.53 9.59
C ALA A 72 -1.03 4.72 10.70
N VAL A 73 -0.24 4.26 11.67
CA VAL A 73 -0.76 3.58 12.87
C VAL A 73 -1.65 4.54 13.66
N HIS A 74 -2.81 4.06 14.10
CA HIS A 74 -3.73 4.83 14.94
C HIS A 74 -4.32 3.93 16.03
N LYS A 75 -4.78 4.53 17.13
CA LYS A 75 -5.51 3.77 18.16
C LYS A 75 -6.73 3.07 17.53
N GLY A 76 -6.73 1.74 17.59
CA GLY A 76 -7.82 0.90 17.07
C GLY A 76 -7.76 0.56 15.58
N GLY A 77 -6.66 0.84 14.88
CA GLY A 77 -6.49 0.44 13.48
C GLY A 77 -5.42 1.23 12.72
N ILE A 78 -5.59 1.35 11.41
CA ILE A 78 -4.71 2.11 10.52
C ILE A 78 -5.50 3.28 9.96
N MET A 79 -4.98 4.50 10.12
CA MET A 79 -5.53 5.67 9.44
C MET A 79 -5.04 5.67 8.00
N VAL A 80 -5.99 5.76 7.06
CA VAL A 80 -5.73 5.73 5.62
C VAL A 80 -6.26 7.02 5.01
N GLU A 81 -5.53 7.59 4.06
CA GLU A 81 -5.97 8.74 3.28
C GLU A 81 -5.76 8.51 1.79
N PHE A 82 -6.79 8.88 1.02
CA PHE A 82 -6.82 8.84 -0.43
C PHE A 82 -7.14 10.21 -1.02
N THR A 83 -6.76 10.41 -2.27
CA THR A 83 -7.18 11.52 -3.12
C THR A 83 -7.71 11.01 -4.46
N GLY A 84 -8.42 11.86 -5.22
CA GLY A 84 -9.04 11.48 -6.48
C GLY A 84 -10.44 10.89 -6.30
N GLY A 85 -10.99 10.27 -7.36
CA GLY A 85 -12.35 9.72 -7.33
C GLY A 85 -13.45 10.76 -7.04
N GLY A 86 -13.21 12.05 -7.35
CA GLY A 86 -14.13 13.16 -7.05
C GLY A 86 -13.92 13.82 -5.68
N PHE A 87 -12.87 13.45 -4.95
CA PHE A 87 -12.51 14.04 -3.66
C PHE A 87 -11.15 14.73 -3.72
N GLU A 88 -11.06 15.89 -3.06
CA GLU A 88 -9.78 16.52 -2.73
C GLU A 88 -9.01 15.64 -1.75
N TYR A 89 -9.71 15.10 -0.75
CA TYR A 89 -9.23 14.01 0.09
C TYR A 89 -10.39 13.19 0.66
N GLU A 90 -10.08 11.96 1.00
CA GLU A 90 -10.93 11.07 1.78
C GLU A 90 -10.06 10.29 2.76
N ARG A 91 -10.36 10.42 4.05
CA ARG A 91 -9.58 9.85 5.15
C ARG A 91 -10.47 9.02 6.05
N PHE A 92 -10.02 7.82 6.41
CA PHE A 92 -10.75 6.97 7.35
C PHE A 92 -9.88 6.03 8.16
N LEU A 93 -10.39 5.66 9.34
CA LEU A 93 -9.80 4.60 10.16
C LEU A 93 -10.23 3.23 9.64
N LEU A 94 -9.26 2.35 9.39
CA LEU A 94 -9.46 0.97 8.97
C LEU A 94 -9.06 0.01 10.11
N ARG A 95 -10.03 -0.68 10.68
CA ARG A 95 -9.79 -1.68 11.74
C ARG A 95 -9.15 -2.96 11.18
N GLU A 96 -8.63 -3.81 12.05
CA GLU A 96 -8.02 -5.09 11.65
C GLU A 96 -8.99 -6.00 10.87
N ASP A 97 -10.29 -5.93 11.17
CA ASP A 97 -11.34 -6.68 10.46
C ASP A 97 -11.75 -6.05 9.12
N GLY A 98 -11.11 -4.94 8.72
CA GLY A 98 -11.41 -4.19 7.50
C GLY A 98 -12.62 -3.25 7.62
N ARG A 99 -13.28 -3.16 8.77
CA ARG A 99 -14.42 -2.26 8.95
C ARG A 99 -13.95 -0.82 9.15
N MET A 100 -14.74 0.10 8.58
CA MET A 100 -14.57 1.55 8.72
C MET A 100 -15.66 2.07 9.67
N PRO A 101 -15.32 2.59 10.86
CA PRO A 101 -16.31 3.22 11.72
C PRO A 101 -16.67 4.60 11.16
N ASN A 102 -17.96 4.84 10.91
CA ASN A 102 -18.47 6.10 10.33
C ASN A 102 -18.02 7.37 11.10
N SER A 103 -17.78 7.26 12.41
CA SER A 103 -17.31 8.38 13.25
C SER A 103 -15.85 8.79 13.00
N ARG A 104 -15.12 8.04 12.18
CA ARG A 104 -13.71 8.30 11.83
C ARG A 104 -13.55 8.40 10.32
N TYR A 105 -14.58 8.84 9.61
CA TYR A 105 -14.57 9.10 8.19
C TYR A 105 -14.66 10.61 7.94
N GLU A 106 -13.74 11.14 7.15
CA GLU A 106 -13.66 12.56 6.78
C GLU A 106 -13.41 12.64 5.28
N ALA A 107 -14.16 13.47 4.56
CA ALA A 107 -13.96 13.66 3.12
C ALA A 107 -14.24 15.10 2.71
N LYS A 108 -13.49 15.60 1.73
CA LYS A 108 -13.72 16.89 1.09
C LYS A 108 -13.87 16.69 -0.41
N LYS A 109 -14.99 17.14 -0.98
CA LYS A 109 -15.23 17.09 -2.42
C LYS A 109 -14.32 18.09 -3.13
N GLY A 110 -13.78 17.66 -4.27
CA GLY A 110 -13.04 18.52 -5.20
C GLY A 110 -13.95 19.33 -6.09
#